data_AF-A0A0G0RU04-F1
#
_entry.id   AF-A0A0G0RU04-F1
#
_cell.length_a   1.000
_cell.length_b   1.000
_cell.length_c   1.000
_cell.angle_alpha   90.00
_cell.angle_beta   90.00
_cell.angle_gamma   90.00
#
_symmetry.space_group_name_H-M   'P 1'
#
loop_
_entity.id
_entity.type
_entity.pdbx_description
1 polymer ?
#
loop_
_entity_poly.entity_id
_entity_poly.type
_entity_poly.pdbx_seq_one_letter_code
_entity_poly.pdbx_strand_id
1 'polypeptide(L)'
;GLLVSRAYLSHLDPQWLFLNEGGEQFKAPALGLLYLFELPLSILGLLFLTRTGIPTKTVIFIFAWSVIAIIPGAITTGYAHPMRIFSILPVPQIFAAVGFLIFINYFQKFRPVVLAGSVFVAFIFALWFFHSYFTLVPRELSSHFQYGILNAFARAEKIEDRYEKVVVSNTDRLFESYMFYLYYKRYDPELYQKIGGTVSGGFAEEHRIDNYVFGRVDDKISKNTLYIINPHEEKEFMRVLYRIPYLNGETALLVAEIK
;
A
#
# COMPACT_ATOMS: atom_id res chain seq x y z
N GLY A 1 -11.82 -20.71 -13.94
CA GLY A 1 -13.02 -20.98 -13.10
C GLY A 1 -12.68 -20.92 -11.64
N LEU A 2 -12.17 -22.03 -11.06
CA LEU A 2 -11.95 -22.18 -9.61
C LEU A 2 -11.06 -21.09 -8.98
N LEU A 3 -10.01 -20.64 -9.68
CA LEU A 3 -9.11 -19.60 -9.20
C LEU A 3 -9.80 -18.24 -9.07
N VAL A 4 -10.57 -17.83 -10.08
CA VAL A 4 -11.35 -16.59 -10.07
C VAL A 4 -12.43 -16.62 -8.98
N SER A 5 -13.10 -17.76 -8.78
CA SER A 5 -14.08 -17.90 -7.69
C SER A 5 -13.43 -17.77 -6.31
N ARG A 6 -12.26 -18.37 -6.10
CA ARG A 6 -11.50 -18.18 -4.85
C ARG A 6 -11.06 -16.73 -4.67
N ALA A 7 -10.56 -16.11 -5.73
CA ALA A 7 -10.17 -14.70 -5.73
C ALA A 7 -11.35 -13.80 -5.37
N TYR A 8 -12.50 -14.04 -5.98
CA TYR A 8 -13.74 -13.32 -5.67
C TYR A 8 -14.13 -13.46 -4.20
N LEU A 9 -14.19 -14.71 -3.68
CA LEU A 9 -14.59 -14.98 -2.30
C LEU A 9 -13.60 -14.40 -1.27
N SER A 10 -12.31 -14.31 -1.59
CA SER A 10 -11.32 -13.70 -0.70
C SER A 10 -11.59 -12.21 -0.42
N HIS A 11 -12.22 -11.48 -1.35
CA HIS A 11 -12.61 -10.07 -1.14
C HIS A 11 -13.84 -9.93 -0.22
N LEU A 12 -14.55 -11.03 0.06
CA LEU A 12 -15.70 -11.07 0.96
C LEU A 12 -15.35 -11.68 2.32
N ASP A 13 -14.09 -12.04 2.55
CA ASP A 13 -13.63 -12.61 3.82
C ASP A 13 -13.78 -11.57 4.95
N PRO A 14 -14.60 -11.82 5.99
CA PRO A 14 -14.75 -10.91 7.11
C PRO A 14 -13.44 -10.64 7.86
N GLN A 15 -12.52 -11.61 7.91
CA GLN A 15 -11.21 -11.39 8.54
C GLN A 15 -10.43 -10.35 7.73
N TRP A 16 -10.40 -10.47 6.41
CA TRP A 16 -9.73 -9.50 5.56
C TRP A 16 -10.40 -8.12 5.57
N LEU A 17 -11.73 -8.05 5.65
CA LEU A 17 -12.47 -6.78 5.63
C LEU A 17 -12.39 -6.00 6.95
N PHE A 18 -12.44 -6.68 8.10
CA PHE A 18 -12.60 -6.01 9.40
C PHE A 18 -11.40 -6.16 10.34
N LEU A 19 -10.49 -7.09 10.07
CA LEU A 19 -9.32 -7.36 10.90
C LEU A 19 -8.02 -7.11 10.11
N ASN A 20 -6.99 -6.79 10.87
CA ASN A 20 -5.62 -6.63 10.38
C ASN A 20 -4.68 -6.75 11.58
N GLU A 21 -3.75 -7.71 11.52
CA GLU A 21 -2.77 -7.92 12.59
C GLU A 21 -1.53 -7.02 12.44
N GLY A 22 -1.42 -6.27 11.33
CA GLY A 22 -0.27 -5.42 11.00
C GLY A 22 0.53 -5.97 9.83
N GLY A 23 1.37 -5.12 9.22
CA GLY A 23 2.24 -5.50 8.09
C GLY A 23 1.55 -5.81 6.75
N GLU A 24 0.23 -5.82 6.69
CA GLU A 24 -0.51 -5.97 5.43
C GLU A 24 -0.44 -4.69 4.58
N GLN A 25 -0.13 -4.83 3.29
CA GLN A 25 -0.15 -3.71 2.34
C GLN A 25 -1.56 -3.11 2.22
N PHE A 26 -1.63 -1.79 2.02
CA PHE A 26 -2.87 -1.04 1.79
C PHE A 26 -3.87 -1.03 2.94
N LYS A 27 -3.53 -1.56 4.12
CA LYS A 27 -4.31 -1.42 5.35
C LYS A 27 -3.50 -0.71 6.41
N ALA A 28 -4.13 0.18 7.17
CA ALA A 28 -3.47 0.74 8.35
C ALA A 28 -3.34 -0.35 9.43
N PRO A 29 -2.19 -0.50 10.11
CA PRO A 29 -2.02 -1.54 11.13
C PRO A 29 -3.11 -1.54 12.21
N ALA A 30 -3.51 -2.71 12.68
CA ALA A 30 -4.59 -2.87 13.67
C ALA A 30 -5.97 -2.34 13.24
N LEU A 31 -6.17 -2.07 11.94
CA LEU A 31 -7.44 -1.67 11.34
C LEU A 31 -7.73 -2.48 10.07
N GLY A 32 -8.96 -3.00 9.98
CA GLY A 32 -9.50 -3.53 8.74
C GLY A 32 -9.74 -2.45 7.69
N LEU A 33 -10.26 -2.86 6.53
CA LEU A 33 -10.73 -1.94 5.48
C LEU A 33 -12.03 -1.22 5.88
N LEU A 34 -12.83 -1.87 6.72
CA LEU A 34 -14.05 -1.34 7.32
C LEU A 34 -13.91 -1.35 8.84
N TYR A 35 -14.61 -0.46 9.53
CA TYR A 35 -14.54 -0.42 10.98
C TYR A 35 -15.33 -1.56 11.61
N LEU A 36 -14.81 -2.16 12.67
CA LEU A 36 -15.44 -3.31 13.31
C LEU A 36 -16.85 -3.00 13.85
N PHE A 37 -17.12 -1.76 14.30
CA PHE A 37 -18.45 -1.36 14.73
C PHE A 37 -19.47 -1.27 13.59
N GLU A 38 -19.02 -1.14 12.33
CA GLU A 38 -19.89 -1.14 11.16
C GLU A 38 -20.41 -2.53 10.82
N LEU A 39 -19.73 -3.60 11.28
CA LEU A 39 -20.13 -4.99 10.99
C LEU A 39 -21.57 -5.31 11.44
N PRO A 40 -21.95 -5.14 12.72
CA PRO A 40 -23.33 -5.42 13.15
C PRO A 40 -24.36 -4.50 12.48
N LEU A 41 -23.99 -3.24 12.20
CA LEU A 41 -24.87 -2.29 11.50
C LEU A 41 -25.08 -2.71 10.04
N SER A 42 -24.01 -3.13 9.36
CA SER A 42 -24.06 -3.60 7.96
C SER A 42 -24.90 -4.87 7.84
N ILE A 43 -24.76 -5.80 8.78
CA ILE A 43 -25.61 -7.01 8.83
C ILE A 43 -27.08 -6.62 9.04
N LEU A 44 -27.36 -5.71 9.97
CA LEU A 44 -28.73 -5.25 10.22
C LEU A 44 -29.32 -4.54 8.98
N GLY A 45 -28.54 -3.69 8.31
CA GLY A 45 -28.95 -3.04 7.07
C GLY A 45 -29.23 -4.05 5.96
N LEU A 46 -28.35 -5.02 5.76
CA LEU A 46 -28.51 -6.08 4.76
C LEU A 46 -29.80 -6.89 4.99
N LEU A 47 -30.08 -7.31 6.23
CA LEU A 47 -31.24 -8.13 6.58
C LEU A 47 -32.58 -7.42 6.44
N PHE A 48 -32.59 -6.09 6.55
CA PHE A 48 -33.82 -5.28 6.60
C PHE A 48 -33.92 -4.25 5.48
N LEU A 49 -32.99 -4.23 4.52
CA LEU A 49 -32.97 -3.29 3.40
C LEU A 49 -34.30 -3.27 2.65
N THR A 50 -34.86 -4.44 2.36
CA THR A 50 -36.15 -4.60 1.66
C THR A 50 -37.37 -4.13 2.46
N ARG A 51 -37.22 -3.89 3.77
CA ARG A 51 -38.29 -3.44 4.68
C ARG A 51 -38.26 -1.93 4.94
N THR A 52 -37.34 -1.19 4.34
CA THR A 52 -37.11 0.24 4.61
C THR A 52 -37.88 1.19 3.68
N GLY A 53 -38.74 0.66 2.80
CA GLY A 53 -39.49 1.44 1.81
C GLY A 53 -38.65 1.88 0.60
N ILE A 54 -37.37 1.50 0.53
CA ILE A 54 -36.51 1.72 -0.64
C ILE A 54 -37.11 0.99 -1.85
N PRO A 55 -37.23 1.64 -3.02
CA PRO A 55 -37.78 1.00 -4.21
C PRO A 55 -37.02 -0.28 -4.59
N THR A 56 -37.76 -1.33 -4.98
CA THR A 56 -37.18 -2.63 -5.35
C THR A 56 -36.08 -2.51 -6.41
N LYS A 57 -36.23 -1.60 -7.39
CA LYS A 57 -35.22 -1.33 -8.42
C LYS A 57 -33.89 -0.84 -7.82
N THR A 58 -33.95 0.02 -6.79
CA THR A 58 -32.77 0.53 -6.09
C THR A 58 -32.11 -0.57 -5.27
N VAL A 59 -32.89 -1.42 -4.60
CA VAL A 59 -32.37 -2.58 -3.87
C VAL A 59 -31.63 -3.53 -4.84
N ILE A 60 -32.25 -3.86 -5.97
CA ILE A 60 -31.62 -4.69 -7.02
C ILE A 60 -30.33 -4.06 -7.51
N PHE A 61 -30.32 -2.74 -7.75
CA PHE A 61 -29.11 -2.02 -8.16
C PHE A 61 -27.98 -2.14 -7.13
N ILE A 62 -28.26 -1.97 -5.83
CA ILE A 62 -27.25 -2.08 -4.77
C ILE A 62 -26.67 -3.50 -4.72
N PHE A 63 -27.52 -4.53 -4.82
CA PHE A 63 -27.04 -5.92 -4.86
C PHE A 63 -26.23 -6.22 -6.13
N ALA A 64 -26.71 -5.79 -7.29
CA ALA A 64 -25.97 -5.95 -8.54
C ALA A 64 -24.61 -5.24 -8.48
N TRP A 65 -24.56 -4.03 -7.94
CA TRP A 65 -23.33 -3.28 -7.71
C TRP A 65 -22.38 -4.02 -6.77
N SER A 66 -22.87 -4.56 -5.65
CA SER A 66 -22.06 -5.33 -4.70
C SER A 66 -21.36 -6.55 -5.35
N VAL A 67 -22.02 -7.16 -6.34
CA VAL A 67 -21.47 -8.32 -7.05
C VAL A 67 -20.50 -7.89 -8.15
N ILE A 68 -20.89 -6.89 -8.95
CA ILE A 68 -20.12 -6.45 -10.11
C ILE A 68 -18.81 -5.76 -9.69
N ALA A 69 -18.83 -4.98 -8.59
CA ALA A 69 -17.67 -4.20 -8.15
C ALA A 69 -16.45 -5.05 -7.75
N ILE A 70 -16.64 -6.33 -7.42
CA ILE A 70 -15.55 -7.24 -7.02
C ILE A 70 -14.88 -7.88 -8.25
N ILE A 71 -15.58 -7.95 -9.38
CA ILE A 71 -15.11 -8.64 -10.59
C ILE A 71 -13.72 -8.14 -11.04
N PRO A 72 -13.45 -6.81 -11.11
CA PRO A 72 -12.12 -6.33 -11.49
C PRO A 72 -11.01 -6.83 -10.57
N GLY A 73 -11.25 -6.88 -9.25
CA GLY A 73 -10.30 -7.46 -8.29
C GLY A 73 -10.10 -8.97 -8.49
N ALA A 74 -11.17 -9.71 -8.74
CA ALA A 74 -11.14 -11.17 -8.85
C ALA A 74 -10.40 -11.71 -10.10
N ILE A 75 -10.29 -10.92 -11.17
CA ILE A 75 -9.60 -11.32 -12.41
C ILE A 75 -8.12 -10.91 -12.44
N THR A 76 -7.62 -10.26 -11.39
CA THR A 76 -6.25 -9.74 -11.30
C THR A 76 -5.39 -10.57 -10.34
N THR A 77 -4.06 -10.42 -10.40
CA THR A 77 -3.08 -11.20 -9.61
C THR A 77 -2.78 -10.58 -8.25
N GLY A 78 -2.60 -11.37 -7.19
CA GLY A 78 -2.36 -10.82 -5.84
C GLY A 78 -3.63 -10.33 -5.16
N TYR A 79 -4.70 -11.12 -5.29
CA TYR A 79 -5.94 -10.94 -4.53
C TYR A 79 -5.80 -11.49 -3.10
N ALA A 80 -6.55 -10.98 -2.12
CA ALA A 80 -7.48 -9.86 -2.22
C ALA A 80 -6.76 -8.50 -2.24
N HIS A 81 -7.26 -7.53 -3.00
CA HIS A 81 -6.61 -6.22 -3.16
C HIS A 81 -7.60 -5.05 -3.05
N PRO A 82 -7.46 -4.16 -2.06
CA PRO A 82 -8.49 -3.15 -1.77
C PRO A 82 -8.64 -2.11 -2.89
N MET A 83 -7.52 -1.64 -3.47
CA MET A 83 -7.58 -0.64 -4.55
C MET A 83 -8.30 -1.13 -5.82
N ARG A 84 -8.36 -2.46 -6.04
CA ARG A 84 -8.96 -3.04 -7.25
C ARG A 84 -10.45 -3.29 -7.11
N ILE A 85 -10.97 -3.19 -5.89
CA ILE A 85 -12.40 -3.26 -5.59
C ILE A 85 -12.91 -1.95 -4.98
N PHE A 86 -12.14 -0.86 -5.02
CA PHE A 86 -12.46 0.39 -4.32
C PHE A 86 -13.86 0.94 -4.66
N SER A 87 -14.36 0.67 -5.86
CA SER A 87 -15.72 1.04 -6.29
C SER A 87 -16.85 0.37 -5.49
N ILE A 88 -16.57 -0.68 -4.70
CA ILE A 88 -17.56 -1.30 -3.80
C ILE A 88 -17.81 -0.48 -2.54
N LEU A 89 -16.88 0.40 -2.14
CA LEU A 89 -16.88 1.07 -0.83
C LEU A 89 -18.24 1.69 -0.43
N PRO A 90 -19.04 2.30 -1.34
CA PRO A 90 -20.33 2.85 -0.94
C PRO A 90 -21.35 1.79 -0.47
N VAL A 91 -21.26 0.55 -0.94
CA VAL A 91 -22.22 -0.52 -0.60
C VAL A 91 -22.24 -0.86 0.90
N PRO A 92 -21.12 -1.23 1.56
CA PRO A 92 -21.12 -1.48 3.01
C PRO A 92 -21.53 -0.25 3.80
N GLN A 93 -21.21 0.96 3.33
CA GLN A 93 -21.62 2.22 3.97
C GLN A 93 -23.14 2.44 3.91
N ILE A 94 -23.78 2.11 2.78
CA ILE A 94 -25.24 2.13 2.65
C ILE A 94 -25.87 1.13 3.64
N PHE A 95 -25.34 -0.10 3.72
CA PHE A 95 -25.86 -1.09 4.66
C PHE A 95 -25.67 -0.65 6.11
N ALA A 96 -24.50 -0.16 6.49
CA ALA A 96 -24.24 0.37 7.83
C ALA A 96 -25.20 1.53 8.17
N ALA A 97 -25.43 2.46 7.24
CA ALA A 97 -26.35 3.58 7.44
C ALA A 97 -27.80 3.13 7.63
N VAL A 98 -28.29 2.22 6.79
CA VAL A 98 -29.64 1.65 6.92
C VAL A 98 -29.78 0.91 8.25
N GLY A 99 -28.80 0.09 8.62
CA GLY A 99 -28.79 -0.59 9.90
C GLY A 99 -28.78 0.38 11.08
N PHE A 100 -28.03 1.48 10.98
CA PHE A 100 -28.01 2.51 12.01
C PHE A 100 -29.36 3.21 12.18
N LEU A 101 -30.07 3.51 11.09
CA LEU A 101 -31.41 4.08 11.16
C LEU A 101 -32.40 3.12 11.83
N ILE A 102 -32.33 1.83 11.51
CA ILE A 102 -33.16 0.80 12.15
C ILE A 102 -32.83 0.72 13.65
N PHE A 103 -31.55 0.70 13.99
CA PHE A 103 -31.07 0.66 15.37
C PHE A 103 -31.57 1.86 16.19
N ILE A 104 -31.43 3.08 15.68
CA ILE A 104 -31.93 4.27 16.37
C ILE A 104 -33.45 4.23 16.55
N ASN A 105 -34.20 3.83 15.51
CA ASN A 105 -35.65 3.77 15.57
C ASN A 105 -36.15 2.72 16.57
N TYR A 106 -35.44 1.60 16.68
CA TYR A 106 -35.73 0.59 17.71
C TYR A 106 -35.58 1.16 19.13
N PHE A 107 -34.55 1.97 19.36
CA PHE A 107 -34.28 2.63 20.64
C PHE A 107 -34.79 4.08 20.71
N GLN A 108 -35.90 4.39 20.02
CA GLN A 108 -36.45 5.75 19.93
C GLN A 108 -36.62 6.48 21.27
N LYS A 109 -37.00 5.77 22.34
CA LYS A 109 -37.14 6.34 23.70
C LYS A 109 -35.82 6.86 24.27
N PHE A 110 -34.69 6.28 23.86
CA PHE A 110 -33.34 6.62 24.30
C PHE A 110 -32.50 7.22 23.18
N ARG A 111 -33.14 7.74 22.12
CA ARG A 111 -32.47 8.30 20.94
C ARG A 111 -31.30 9.25 21.24
N PRO A 112 -31.40 10.25 22.14
CA PRO A 112 -30.25 11.12 22.42
C PRO A 112 -29.06 10.37 23.03
N VAL A 113 -29.32 9.39 23.90
CA VAL A 113 -28.27 8.55 24.53
C VAL A 113 -27.61 7.67 23.48
N VAL A 114 -28.40 7.05 22.60
CA VAL A 114 -27.89 6.22 21.50
C VAL A 114 -27.03 7.04 20.55
N LEU A 115 -27.50 8.22 20.13
CA LEU A 115 -26.74 9.12 19.27
C LEU A 115 -25.43 9.57 19.93
N ALA A 116 -25.47 9.98 21.19
CA ALA A 116 -24.27 10.35 21.94
C ALA A 116 -23.28 9.17 22.04
N GLY A 117 -23.78 7.96 22.33
CA GLY A 117 -22.97 6.74 22.37
C GLY A 117 -22.35 6.40 21.01
N SER A 118 -23.09 6.53 19.91
CA SER A 118 -22.57 6.30 18.56
C SER A 118 -21.51 7.32 18.16
N VAL A 119 -21.71 8.60 18.49
CA VAL A 119 -20.69 9.64 18.29
C VAL A 119 -19.44 9.33 19.12
N PHE A 120 -19.61 8.90 20.38
CA PHE A 120 -18.49 8.49 21.22
C PHE A 120 -17.72 7.30 20.63
N VAL A 121 -18.40 6.24 20.17
CA VAL A 121 -17.76 5.11 19.49
C VAL A 121 -17.02 5.55 18.24
N ALA A 122 -17.65 6.35 17.37
CA ALA A 122 -17.01 6.88 16.17
C ALA A 122 -15.77 7.73 16.52
N PHE A 123 -15.83 8.52 17.58
CA PHE A 123 -14.70 9.31 18.08
C PHE A 123 -13.54 8.43 18.55
N ILE A 124 -13.81 7.35 19.31
CA ILE A 124 -12.77 6.40 19.74
C ILE A 124 -12.11 5.72 18.53
N PHE A 125 -12.88 5.29 17.54
CA PHE A 125 -12.33 4.71 16.31
C PHE A 125 -11.55 5.74 15.47
N ALA A 126 -11.97 7.00 15.45
CA ALA A 126 -11.22 8.07 14.79
C ALA A 126 -9.87 8.34 15.47
N LEU A 127 -9.82 8.34 16.81
CA LEU A 127 -8.55 8.42 17.56
C LEU A 127 -7.66 7.21 17.28
N TRP A 128 -8.25 6.01 17.23
CA TRP A 128 -7.51 4.79 16.91
C TRP A 128 -6.95 4.81 15.48
N PHE A 129 -7.74 5.28 14.51
CA PHE A 129 -7.26 5.55 13.16
C PHE A 129 -6.11 6.54 13.14
N PHE A 130 -6.20 7.63 13.89
CA PHE A 130 -5.14 8.63 13.93
C PHE A 130 -3.83 8.04 14.46
N HIS A 131 -3.90 7.25 15.54
CA HIS A 131 -2.73 6.55 16.07
C HIS A 131 -2.16 5.52 15.08
N SER A 132 -3.02 4.67 14.52
CA SER A 132 -2.61 3.65 13.55
C SER A 132 -1.95 4.29 12.32
N TYR A 133 -2.59 5.31 11.74
CA TYR A 133 -2.13 5.95 10.50
C TYR A 133 -0.87 6.79 10.68
N PHE A 134 -0.79 7.62 11.72
CA PHE A 134 0.34 8.54 11.87
C PHE A 134 1.52 7.95 12.65
N THR A 135 1.31 6.88 13.42
CA THR A 135 2.37 6.26 14.23
C THR A 135 2.74 4.86 13.74
N LEU A 136 1.77 3.97 13.50
CA LEU A 136 2.05 2.58 13.15
C LEU A 136 2.40 2.41 11.66
N VAL A 137 1.70 3.08 10.74
CA VAL A 137 1.99 2.98 9.29
C VAL A 137 3.45 3.33 8.97
N PRO A 138 4.04 4.47 9.42
CA PRO A 138 5.45 4.75 9.14
C PRO A 138 6.38 3.68 9.71
N ARG A 139 6.08 3.15 10.89
CA ARG A 139 6.93 2.18 11.58
C ARG A 139 6.87 0.79 10.92
N GLU A 140 5.69 0.30 10.63
CA GLU A 140 5.45 -1.08 10.17
C GLU A 140 5.47 -1.20 8.64
N LEU A 141 5.03 -0.16 7.93
CA LEU A 141 4.85 -0.21 6.48
C LEU A 141 5.90 0.57 5.69
N SER A 142 6.83 1.31 6.32
CA SER A 142 7.93 2.01 5.62
C SER A 142 8.68 1.10 4.65
N SER A 143 8.80 -0.16 5.02
CA SER A 143 9.44 -1.23 4.27
C SER A 143 8.76 -1.53 2.91
N HIS A 144 7.46 -1.23 2.77
CA HIS A 144 6.70 -1.36 1.52
C HIS A 144 6.75 -0.10 0.64
N PHE A 145 7.19 1.03 1.18
CA PHE A 145 7.29 2.31 0.46
C PHE A 145 8.71 2.64 0.00
N GLN A 146 9.56 1.62 -0.16
CA GLN A 146 10.96 1.76 -0.58
C GLN A 146 11.73 2.81 0.25
N TYR A 147 11.39 2.88 1.54
CA TYR A 147 11.94 3.86 2.46
C TYR A 147 13.48 3.78 2.51
N GLY A 148 14.11 4.94 2.62
CA GLY A 148 15.56 5.05 2.71
C GLY A 148 16.25 5.28 1.37
N ILE A 149 15.58 5.10 0.23
CA ILE A 149 16.21 5.29 -1.09
C ILE A 149 16.75 6.71 -1.31
N LEU A 150 15.97 7.74 -0.93
CA LEU A 150 16.43 9.13 -1.00
C LEU A 150 17.62 9.39 -0.06
N ASN A 151 17.64 8.75 1.11
CA ASN A 151 18.77 8.82 2.03
C ASN A 151 20.01 8.12 1.43
N ALA A 152 19.83 7.00 0.73
CA ALA A 152 20.90 6.30 0.04
C ALA A 152 21.51 7.18 -1.07
N PHE A 153 20.68 7.83 -1.90
CA PHE A 153 21.16 8.80 -2.89
C PHE A 153 21.89 9.97 -2.25
N ALA A 154 21.36 10.56 -1.18
CA ALA A 154 22.02 11.65 -0.47
C ALA A 154 23.35 11.26 0.21
N ARG A 155 23.56 9.96 0.49
CA ARG A 155 24.85 9.44 0.98
C ARG A 155 25.80 9.16 -0.18
N ALA A 156 25.29 8.58 -1.27
CA ALA A 156 26.06 8.30 -2.47
C ALA A 156 26.58 9.59 -3.11
N GLU A 157 25.74 10.62 -3.26
CA GLU A 157 26.10 11.92 -3.86
C GLU A 157 27.31 12.57 -3.20
N LYS A 158 27.53 12.37 -1.90
CA LYS A 158 28.69 12.94 -1.18
C LYS A 158 30.03 12.32 -1.55
N ILE A 159 30.01 11.14 -2.18
CA ILE A 159 31.21 10.35 -2.47
C ILE A 159 31.26 9.83 -3.90
N GLU A 160 30.22 10.05 -4.71
CA GLU A 160 30.05 9.49 -6.05
C GLU A 160 31.17 9.90 -7.00
N ASP A 161 31.71 11.11 -6.86
CA ASP A 161 32.82 11.65 -7.67
C ASP A 161 34.11 10.82 -7.60
N ARG A 162 34.24 9.93 -6.60
CA ARG A 162 35.41 9.04 -6.46
C ARG A 162 35.31 7.77 -7.30
N TYR A 163 34.16 7.53 -7.93
CA TYR A 163 33.84 6.30 -8.65
C TYR A 163 33.51 6.61 -10.11
N GLU A 164 33.74 5.64 -10.98
CA GLU A 164 33.43 5.78 -12.41
C GLU A 164 31.92 5.76 -12.65
N LYS A 165 31.18 4.98 -11.86
CA LYS A 165 29.73 4.84 -11.94
C LYS A 165 29.11 4.45 -10.60
N VAL A 166 27.81 4.66 -10.49
CA VAL A 166 26.97 4.18 -9.39
C VAL A 166 26.02 3.12 -9.91
N VAL A 167 26.05 1.92 -9.34
CA VAL A 167 25.10 0.85 -9.65
C VAL A 167 24.07 0.76 -8.55
N VAL A 168 22.80 0.87 -8.92
CA VAL A 168 21.67 0.78 -8.01
C VAL A 168 20.89 -0.46 -8.38
N SER A 169 20.62 -1.34 -7.41
CA SER A 169 19.82 -2.53 -7.68
C SER A 169 18.43 -2.15 -8.19
N ASN A 170 17.81 -3.00 -9.02
CA ASN A 170 16.40 -2.90 -9.41
C ASN A 170 15.57 -4.08 -8.89
N THR A 171 16.06 -4.77 -7.85
CA THR A 171 15.37 -5.91 -7.25
C THR A 171 14.68 -5.52 -5.94
N ASP A 172 13.68 -6.32 -5.56
CA ASP A 172 12.93 -6.20 -4.30
C ASP A 172 12.45 -4.76 -4.03
N ARG A 173 13.15 -4.05 -3.12
CA ARG A 173 12.78 -2.71 -2.65
C ARG A 173 13.38 -1.59 -3.49
N LEU A 174 14.20 -1.92 -4.46
CA LEU A 174 14.83 -0.94 -5.35
C LEU A 174 14.29 -1.04 -6.78
N PHE A 175 13.22 -1.80 -7.03
CA PHE A 175 12.65 -1.98 -8.36
C PHE A 175 12.24 -0.67 -9.05
N GLU A 176 11.72 0.31 -8.32
CA GLU A 176 11.41 1.65 -8.87
C GLU A 176 12.55 2.68 -8.71
N SER A 177 13.78 2.24 -8.40
CA SER A 177 14.87 3.12 -7.95
C SER A 177 15.23 4.25 -8.91
N TYR A 178 15.18 4.02 -10.22
CA TYR A 178 15.46 5.05 -11.22
C TYR A 178 14.46 6.22 -11.15
N MET A 179 13.19 5.95 -10.80
CA MET A 179 12.17 7.01 -10.65
C MET A 179 12.49 7.88 -9.44
N PHE A 180 12.90 7.27 -8.33
CA PHE A 180 13.35 8.01 -7.16
C PHE A 180 14.60 8.84 -7.45
N TYR A 181 15.51 8.34 -8.30
CA TYR A 181 16.66 9.12 -8.75
C TYR A 181 16.24 10.36 -9.55
N LEU A 182 15.37 10.17 -10.56
CA LEU A 182 14.84 11.28 -11.37
C LEU A 182 14.18 12.34 -10.50
N TYR A 183 13.37 11.90 -9.53
CA TYR A 183 12.74 12.79 -8.55
C TYR A 183 13.76 13.50 -7.66
N TYR A 184 14.71 12.75 -7.10
CA TYR A 184 15.74 13.26 -6.18
C TYR A 184 16.62 14.32 -6.83
N LYS A 185 17.15 14.02 -8.02
CA LYS A 185 17.99 14.96 -8.80
C LYS A 185 17.19 16.06 -9.47
N ARG A 186 15.85 16.04 -9.40
CA ARG A 186 14.94 16.94 -10.13
C ARG A 186 15.28 16.98 -11.62
N TYR A 187 15.45 15.79 -12.19
CA TYR A 187 15.95 15.62 -13.56
C TYR A 187 15.01 16.27 -14.57
N ASP A 188 15.58 16.95 -15.57
CA ASP A 188 14.80 17.62 -16.61
C ASP A 188 14.02 16.58 -17.43
N PRO A 189 12.67 16.64 -17.45
CA PRO A 189 11.86 15.68 -18.20
C PRO A 189 12.13 15.71 -19.70
N GLU A 190 12.43 16.87 -20.29
CA GLU A 190 12.75 17.00 -21.71
C GLU A 190 14.08 16.30 -22.03
N LEU A 191 15.08 16.46 -21.16
CA LEU A 191 16.35 15.74 -21.28
C LEU A 191 16.15 14.24 -21.13
N TYR A 192 15.37 13.80 -20.14
CA TYR A 192 15.07 12.39 -19.91
C TYR A 192 14.43 11.73 -21.14
N GLN A 193 13.47 12.41 -21.77
CA GLN A 193 12.84 11.90 -23.00
C GLN A 193 13.83 11.84 -24.17
N LYS A 194 14.74 12.83 -24.29
CA LYS A 194 15.76 12.85 -25.36
C LYS A 194 16.77 11.70 -25.26
N ILE A 195 17.07 11.21 -24.05
CA ILE A 195 17.99 10.07 -23.86
C ILE A 195 17.28 8.70 -23.96
N GLY A 196 16.00 8.67 -24.35
CA GLY A 196 15.23 7.45 -24.59
C GLY A 196 14.14 7.16 -23.57
N GLY A 197 14.07 7.93 -22.47
CA GLY A 197 13.03 7.81 -21.45
C GLY A 197 12.97 6.42 -20.79
N THR A 198 11.76 6.04 -20.36
CA THR A 198 11.52 4.76 -19.71
C THR A 198 11.50 3.63 -20.73
N VAL A 199 12.39 2.65 -20.55
CA VAL A 199 12.49 1.45 -21.39
C VAL A 199 11.24 0.56 -21.25
N SER A 200 10.81 -0.02 -22.38
CA SER A 200 9.70 -0.99 -22.42
C SER A 200 10.11 -2.30 -21.75
N GLY A 201 9.34 -2.75 -20.77
CA GLY A 201 9.66 -3.88 -19.87
C GLY A 201 9.55 -3.51 -18.39
N GLY A 202 9.38 -2.22 -18.10
CA GLY A 202 9.08 -1.72 -16.76
C GLY A 202 10.27 -1.83 -15.81
N PHE A 203 10.00 -1.98 -14.53
CA PHE A 203 10.99 -1.96 -13.45
C PHE A 203 12.07 -3.05 -13.53
N ALA A 204 11.81 -4.13 -14.27
CA ALA A 204 12.75 -5.24 -14.42
C ALA A 204 13.89 -4.93 -15.39
N GLU A 205 13.70 -3.94 -16.27
CA GLU A 205 14.70 -3.56 -17.26
C GLU A 205 15.79 -2.68 -16.66
N GLU A 206 16.95 -2.69 -17.32
CA GLU A 206 18.05 -1.82 -16.96
C GLU A 206 17.81 -0.40 -17.45
N HIS A 207 17.99 0.58 -16.56
CA HIS A 207 17.96 2.00 -16.91
C HIS A 207 19.35 2.61 -16.71
N ARG A 208 19.78 3.47 -17.63
CA ARG A 208 21.02 4.23 -17.53
C ARG A 208 20.71 5.70 -17.61
N ILE A 209 21.12 6.45 -16.60
CA ILE A 209 20.91 7.89 -16.51
C ILE A 209 22.22 8.48 -16.00
N ASP A 210 22.90 9.25 -16.84
CA ASP A 210 24.24 9.78 -16.57
C ASP A 210 25.24 8.65 -16.18
N ASN A 211 25.91 8.79 -15.03
CA ASN A 211 26.80 7.79 -14.44
C ASN A 211 26.08 6.75 -13.56
N TYR A 212 24.75 6.78 -13.49
CA TYR A 212 23.93 5.83 -12.75
C TYR A 212 23.42 4.70 -13.64
N VAL A 213 23.55 3.47 -13.15
CA VAL A 213 22.99 2.25 -13.76
C VAL A 213 22.04 1.60 -12.77
N PHE A 214 20.76 1.53 -13.13
CA PHE A 214 19.70 0.90 -12.35
C PHE A 214 19.44 -0.50 -12.92
N GLY A 215 19.80 -1.54 -12.20
CA GLY A 215 19.71 -2.91 -12.71
C GLY A 215 20.25 -3.95 -11.74
N ARG A 216 20.12 -5.23 -12.10
CA ARG A 216 20.65 -6.35 -11.30
C ARG A 216 22.15 -6.18 -11.07
N VAL A 217 22.57 -6.32 -9.81
CA VAL A 217 23.94 -6.04 -9.35
C VAL A 217 24.91 -7.17 -9.67
N ASP A 218 24.46 -8.43 -9.62
CA ASP A 218 25.32 -9.61 -9.79
C ASP A 218 26.12 -9.57 -11.12
N ASP A 219 25.55 -9.01 -12.19
CA ASP A 219 26.18 -8.91 -13.50
C ASP A 219 27.05 -7.65 -13.68
N LYS A 220 27.17 -6.81 -12.65
CA LYS A 220 27.76 -5.45 -12.73
C LYS A 220 28.88 -5.21 -11.72
N ILE A 221 29.40 -6.28 -11.12
CA ILE A 221 30.50 -6.23 -10.16
C ILE A 221 31.79 -5.80 -10.88
N SER A 222 32.25 -4.59 -10.57
CA SER A 222 33.47 -3.98 -11.10
C SER A 222 34.15 -3.09 -10.05
N LYS A 223 35.49 -2.99 -10.14
CA LYS A 223 36.27 -2.04 -9.33
C LYS A 223 35.84 -0.60 -9.65
N ASN A 224 36.14 0.34 -8.74
CA ASN A 224 35.82 1.76 -8.90
C ASN A 224 34.33 2.06 -9.14
N THR A 225 33.46 1.24 -8.55
CA THR A 225 31.99 1.38 -8.64
C THR A 225 31.41 1.49 -7.24
N LEU A 226 30.48 2.43 -7.07
CA LEU A 226 29.67 2.55 -5.85
C LEU A 226 28.35 1.78 -6.05
N TYR A 227 27.90 1.09 -5.01
CA TYR A 227 26.70 0.25 -5.07
C TYR A 227 25.65 0.74 -4.06
N ILE A 228 24.39 0.83 -4.50
CA ILE A 228 23.21 0.98 -3.64
C ILE A 228 22.38 -0.30 -3.77
N ILE A 229 22.31 -1.10 -2.70
CA ILE A 229 21.80 -2.48 -2.75
C ILE A 229 20.91 -2.82 -1.57
N ASN A 230 20.11 -3.88 -1.73
CA ASN A 230 19.37 -4.49 -0.63
C ASN A 230 20.35 -5.21 0.33
N PRO A 231 20.03 -5.35 1.62
CA PRO A 231 20.92 -6.01 2.58
C PRO A 231 21.30 -7.45 2.21
N HIS A 232 20.39 -8.20 1.58
CA HIS A 232 20.64 -9.59 1.18
C HIS A 232 21.59 -9.70 -0.04
N GLU A 233 21.81 -8.61 -0.77
CA GLU A 233 22.72 -8.56 -1.92
C GLU A 233 24.18 -8.29 -1.50
N GLU A 234 24.43 -8.01 -0.20
CA GLU A 234 25.78 -7.84 0.37
C GLU A 234 26.63 -9.10 0.10
N LYS A 235 27.85 -8.91 -0.43
CA LYS A 235 28.81 -10.00 -0.67
C LYS A 235 30.06 -9.80 0.19
N GLU A 236 30.76 -10.89 0.52
CA GLU A 236 31.94 -10.84 1.41
C GLU A 236 33.08 -9.92 0.92
N PHE A 237 33.24 -9.78 -0.39
CA PHE A 237 34.25 -8.91 -1.00
C PHE A 237 33.83 -7.43 -1.03
N MET A 238 32.62 -7.08 -0.58
CA MET A 238 32.16 -5.70 -0.50
C MET A 238 32.53 -5.08 0.85
N ARG A 239 32.83 -3.79 0.83
CA ARG A 239 32.97 -2.93 2.00
C ARG A 239 31.74 -2.04 2.10
N VAL A 240 30.94 -2.24 3.15
CA VAL A 240 29.79 -1.37 3.44
C VAL A 240 30.29 -0.03 3.99
N LEU A 241 29.94 1.05 3.29
CA LEU A 241 30.27 2.43 3.66
C LEU A 241 29.17 3.05 4.52
N TYR A 242 27.91 2.79 4.17
CA TYR A 242 26.75 3.28 4.92
C TYR A 242 25.66 2.22 5.03
N ARG A 243 25.04 2.13 6.21
CA ARG A 243 23.80 1.39 6.45
C ARG A 243 22.67 2.40 6.60
N ILE A 244 21.63 2.27 5.78
CA ILE A 244 20.46 3.15 5.81
C ILE A 244 19.37 2.44 6.62
N PRO A 245 18.98 2.92 7.81
CA PRO A 245 17.98 2.24 8.62
C PRO A 245 16.55 2.63 8.21
N TYR A 246 15.60 1.72 8.43
CA TYR A 246 14.18 2.02 8.56
C TYR A 246 13.89 2.82 9.84
N LEU A 247 12.66 3.32 9.95
CA LEU A 247 12.18 3.97 11.17
C LEU A 247 12.10 3.01 12.38
N ASN A 248 12.10 1.69 12.16
CA ASN A 248 12.16 0.68 13.21
C ASN A 248 13.60 0.31 13.62
N GLY A 249 14.63 0.87 12.96
CA GLY A 249 16.05 0.61 13.22
C GLY A 249 16.68 -0.54 12.42
N GLU A 250 15.89 -1.36 11.73
CA GLU A 250 16.42 -2.41 10.85
C GLU A 250 17.11 -1.79 9.62
N THR A 251 18.08 -2.50 9.03
CA THR A 251 18.77 -1.98 7.85
C THR A 251 17.87 -2.10 6.62
N ALA A 252 17.55 -0.96 6.01
CA ALA A 252 16.74 -0.86 4.80
C ALA A 252 17.58 -1.10 3.54
N LEU A 253 18.69 -0.37 3.42
CA LEU A 253 19.55 -0.35 2.24
C LEU A 253 21.01 -0.21 2.65
N LEU A 254 21.91 -0.61 1.76
CA LEU A 254 23.35 -0.47 1.91
C LEU A 254 23.92 0.42 0.82
N VAL A 255 24.91 1.21 1.18
CA VAL A 255 25.84 1.84 0.24
C VAL A 255 27.20 1.18 0.43
N ALA A 256 27.73 0.57 -0.61
CA ALA A 256 28.93 -0.27 -0.54
C ALA A 256 29.86 -0.07 -1.74
N GLU A 257 31.11 -0.50 -1.59
CA GLU A 257 32.11 -0.58 -2.66
C GLU A 257 32.77 -1.96 -2.65
N ILE A 258 33.58 -2.29 -3.66
CA ILE A 258 34.44 -3.48 -3.61
C ILE A 258 35.70 -3.16 -2.80
N LYS A 259 36.12 -4.12 -1.96
CA LYS A 259 37.36 -4.05 -1.15
C LYS A 259 38.63 -3.90 -2.00
#